data_AF-A0AAV7P6T9-F1
#
_entry.id   AF-A0AAV7P6T9-F1
#
_cell.length_a   1.000
_cell.length_b   1.000
_cell.length_c   1.000
_cell.angle_alpha   90.00
_cell.angle_beta   90.00
_cell.angle_gamma   90.00
#
_symmetry.space_group_name_H-M   'P 1'
#
loop_
_entity.id
_entity.type
_entity.pdbx_description
1 polymer ?
#
loop_
_entity_poly.entity_id
_entity_poly.type
_entity_poly.pdbx_seq_one_letter_code
_entity_poly.pdbx_strand_id
1 'polypeptide(L)'
;MVCLADQYISHVNAKFPGSVHGAYILRNSIPYVMGQLQRHRVWLLVVPRHLQVTGYPNLSWLLTPVRNPRKRAEERYNEAHGRTRRVIERTFVFLKARFRCLHMTCGSLFYSPKKVCQIIVACCMLHNLALRRQVPFLQEDGPDGGVVAAVEPVDSEDEEAEEEDTDNRDSVIQQYFQ
;
A
#
# COMPACT_ATOMS: atom_id res chain seq x y z
N MET A 1 0.98 -3.16 4.75
CA MET A 1 -0.16 -4.06 4.52
C MET A 1 -0.10 -4.52 3.07
N VAL A 2 -0.37 -5.78 2.80
CA VAL A 2 -0.46 -6.35 1.44
C VAL A 2 -1.91 -6.74 1.21
N CYS A 3 -2.46 -6.31 0.08
CA CYS A 3 -3.84 -6.52 -0.29
C CYS A 3 -3.92 -7.05 -1.72
N LEU A 4 -4.87 -7.95 -1.96
CA LEU A 4 -5.17 -8.50 -3.27
C LEU A 4 -6.20 -7.61 -3.99
N ALA A 5 -6.40 -7.85 -5.29
CA ALA A 5 -7.27 -7.03 -6.14
C ALA A 5 -8.75 -7.01 -5.69
N ASP A 6 -9.19 -8.03 -4.95
CA ASP A 6 -10.52 -8.20 -4.37
C ASP A 6 -10.69 -7.52 -2.99
N GLN A 7 -9.72 -6.69 -2.57
CA GLN A 7 -9.66 -6.04 -1.26
C GLN A 7 -9.39 -7.02 -0.09
N TYR A 8 -9.05 -8.27 -0.37
CA TYR A 8 -8.64 -9.23 0.64
C TYR A 8 -7.26 -8.89 1.17
N ILE A 9 -7.11 -8.81 2.50
CA ILE A 9 -5.84 -8.47 3.15
C ILE A 9 -5.06 -9.76 3.38
N SER A 10 -3.98 -9.97 2.62
CA SER A 10 -3.14 -11.17 2.74
C SER A 10 -2.11 -11.05 3.86
N HIS A 11 -1.50 -9.87 4.04
CA HIS A 11 -0.51 -9.63 5.09
C HIS A 11 -0.67 -8.27 5.75
N VAL A 12 -0.54 -8.23 7.07
CA VAL A 12 -0.55 -7.00 7.86
C VAL A 12 0.64 -7.00 8.82
N ASN A 13 1.34 -5.87 8.89
CA ASN A 13 2.38 -5.63 9.87
C ASN A 13 2.10 -4.28 10.55
N ALA A 14 1.73 -4.34 11.82
CA ALA A 14 1.40 -3.17 12.64
C ALA A 14 2.49 -2.82 13.65
N LYS A 15 3.64 -3.52 13.62
CA LYS A 15 4.70 -3.38 14.64
C LYS A 15 5.48 -2.07 14.54
N PHE A 16 5.37 -1.36 13.42
CA PHE A 16 6.16 -0.16 13.13
C PHE A 16 5.28 1.09 13.20
N PRO A 17 5.76 2.19 13.82
CA PRO A 17 5.07 3.46 13.80
C PRO A 17 5.09 4.08 12.40
N GLY A 18 4.18 5.04 12.16
CA GLY A 18 4.01 5.68 10.85
C GLY A 18 5.20 6.49 10.34
N SER A 19 6.19 6.78 11.20
CA SER A 19 7.44 7.46 10.86
C SER A 19 8.51 6.56 10.24
N VAL A 20 8.33 5.23 10.25
CA VAL A 20 9.32 4.30 9.71
C VAL A 20 9.16 4.18 8.20
N HIS A 21 10.27 4.30 7.47
CA HIS A 21 10.32 4.12 6.03
C HIS A 21 9.74 2.78 5.59
N GLY A 22 8.86 2.82 4.60
CA GLY A 22 8.17 1.64 4.11
C GLY A 22 9.12 0.55 3.57
N ALA A 23 10.25 0.94 2.99
CA ALA A 23 11.29 0.00 2.53
C ALA A 23 11.93 -0.79 3.68
N TYR A 24 12.17 -0.13 4.82
CA TYR A 24 12.67 -0.80 6.02
C TYR A 24 11.64 -1.81 6.57
N ILE A 25 10.36 -1.43 6.58
CA ILE A 25 9.27 -2.31 7.00
C ILE A 25 9.20 -3.54 6.08
N LEU A 26 9.36 -3.35 4.77
CA LEU A 26 9.36 -4.44 3.80
C LEU A 26 10.52 -5.40 4.07
N ARG A 27 11.76 -4.91 4.16
CA ARG A 27 12.96 -5.72 4.44
C ARG A 27 12.81 -6.57 5.71
N ASN A 28 12.08 -6.06 6.71
CA ASN A 28 11.81 -6.75 7.98
C ASN A 28 10.47 -7.51 8.01
N SER A 29 9.93 -7.91 6.85
CA SER A 29 8.63 -8.57 6.74
C SER A 29 8.67 -9.89 5.98
N ILE A 30 7.70 -10.78 6.27
CA ILE A 30 7.56 -12.08 5.60
C ILE A 30 7.47 -11.95 4.07
N PRO A 31 6.73 -10.98 3.49
CA PRO A 31 6.71 -10.76 2.04
C PRO A 31 8.10 -10.61 1.41
N TYR A 32 9.05 -9.98 2.08
CA TYR A 32 10.42 -9.84 1.56
C TYR A 32 11.15 -11.18 1.50
N VAL A 33 11.05 -12.00 2.55
CA VAL A 33 11.61 -13.36 2.56
C VAL A 33 10.95 -14.22 1.48
N MET A 34 9.63 -14.16 1.33
CA MET A 34 8.91 -14.93 0.32
C MET A 34 9.28 -14.53 -1.11
N GLY A 35 9.49 -13.24 -1.37
CA GLY A 35 9.97 -12.72 -2.65
C GLY A 35 11.38 -13.18 -2.99
N GLN A 36 12.30 -13.14 -2.02
CA GLN A 36 13.68 -13.63 -2.18
C GLN A 36 13.74 -15.13 -2.49
N LEU A 37 12.83 -15.93 -1.92
CA LEU A 37 12.76 -17.37 -2.20
C LEU A 37 12.11 -17.72 -3.55
N GLN A 38 11.67 -16.73 -4.34
CA GLN A 38 10.98 -16.89 -5.63
C GLN A 38 9.84 -17.94 -5.61
N ARG A 39 9.24 -18.18 -4.45
CA ARG A 39 8.25 -19.26 -4.28
C ARG A 39 6.93 -18.99 -4.99
N HIS A 40 6.70 -17.75 -5.43
CA HIS A 40 5.52 -17.35 -6.18
C HIS A 40 5.86 -16.38 -7.32
N ARG A 41 5.27 -16.61 -8.50
CA ARG A 41 5.24 -15.69 -9.66
C ARG A 41 4.33 -14.46 -9.42
N VAL A 42 4.26 -13.98 -8.18
CA VAL A 42 3.34 -12.92 -7.79
C VAL A 42 4.15 -11.65 -7.58
N TRP A 43 3.88 -10.67 -8.44
CA TRP A 43 4.48 -9.35 -8.38
C TRP A 43 3.80 -8.54 -7.27
N LEU A 44 4.59 -8.12 -6.29
CA LEU A 44 4.12 -7.15 -5.31
C LEU A 44 4.24 -5.77 -5.95
N LEU A 45 3.12 -5.07 -6.12
CA LEU A 45 3.13 -3.67 -6.47
C LEU A 45 3.32 -2.84 -5.21
N VAL A 46 4.39 -2.04 -5.16
CA VAL A 46 4.52 -1.03 -4.12
C VAL A 46 3.55 0.10 -4.45
N VAL A 47 2.56 0.25 -3.59
CA VAL A 47 1.64 1.37 -3.66
C VAL A 47 2.06 2.41 -2.61
N PRO A 48 2.61 3.55 -3.03
CA PRO A 48 2.91 4.62 -2.10
C PRO A 48 1.67 5.46 -1.80
N ARG A 49 1.66 6.03 -0.59
CA ARG A 49 0.65 7.01 -0.16
C ARG A 49 0.88 8.40 -0.78
N HIS A 50 2.11 8.68 -1.22
CA HIS A 50 2.53 9.94 -1.86
C HIS A 50 3.35 9.70 -3.13
N LEU A 51 3.45 10.72 -3.99
CA LEU A 51 4.14 10.66 -5.29
C LEU A 51 5.68 10.47 -5.20
N GLN A 52 6.25 10.45 -3.99
CA GLN A 52 7.66 10.14 -3.75
C GLN A 52 7.82 8.70 -3.25
N VAL A 53 8.13 7.79 -4.16
CA VAL A 53 8.74 6.50 -3.83
C VAL A 53 10.25 6.67 -3.86
N THR A 54 10.81 7.31 -2.84
CA THR A 54 12.25 7.27 -2.57
C THR A 54 12.47 6.18 -1.53
N GLY A 55 12.92 5.00 -1.96
CA GLY A 55 13.54 4.03 -1.04
C GLY A 55 13.14 2.57 -1.17
N TYR A 56 12.09 2.20 -1.91
CA TYR A 56 11.86 0.78 -2.21
C TYR A 56 12.77 0.34 -3.36
N PRO A 57 13.61 -0.70 -3.16
CA PRO A 57 14.43 -1.22 -4.25
C PRO A 57 13.55 -1.82 -5.34
N ASN A 58 13.94 -1.68 -6.61
CA ASN A 58 13.30 -2.44 -7.67
C ASN A 58 13.82 -3.88 -7.59
N LEU A 59 12.95 -4.85 -7.36
CA LEU A 59 13.37 -6.25 -7.20
C LEU A 59 12.67 -7.12 -8.23
N SER A 60 13.23 -8.30 -8.47
CA SER A 60 12.67 -9.31 -9.38
C SER A 60 11.20 -9.68 -9.10
N TRP A 61 10.70 -9.38 -7.90
CA TRP A 61 9.36 -9.67 -7.41
C TRP A 61 8.60 -8.42 -6.91
N LEU A 62 9.22 -7.23 -6.95
CA LEU A 62 8.67 -5.97 -6.44
C LEU A 62 8.68 -4.89 -7.51
N LEU A 63 7.50 -4.55 -8.03
CA LEU A 63 7.34 -3.52 -9.07
C LEU A 63 7.13 -2.15 -8.45
N THR A 64 7.89 -1.18 -8.97
CA THR A 64 7.82 0.23 -8.60
C THR A 64 7.36 1.09 -9.78
N PRO A 65 6.59 2.18 -9.54
CA PRO A 65 6.17 3.08 -10.60
C PRO A 65 7.37 3.79 -11.25
N VAL A 66 7.23 4.15 -12.53
CA VAL A 66 8.23 4.93 -13.28
C VAL A 66 8.08 6.42 -12.92
N ARG A 67 9.15 7.07 -12.44
CA ARG A 67 9.08 8.48 -11.99
C ARG A 67 8.85 9.49 -13.12
N ASN A 68 9.54 9.31 -14.23
CA ASN A 68 9.49 10.23 -15.36
C ASN A 68 9.22 9.45 -16.65
N PRO A 69 7.96 9.02 -16.89
CA PRO A 69 7.63 8.23 -18.07
C PRO A 69 7.86 9.07 -19.33
N ARG A 70 8.66 8.55 -20.26
CA ARG A 70 8.94 9.15 -21.57
C ARG A 70 8.23 8.41 -22.70
N LYS A 71 7.79 7.18 -22.45
CA LYS A 71 7.11 6.32 -23.44
C LYS A 71 5.66 6.07 -23.04
N ARG A 72 4.79 5.93 -24.04
CA ARG A 72 3.37 5.58 -23.84
C ARG A 72 3.18 4.25 -23.09
N ALA A 73 4.10 3.30 -23.28
CA ALA A 73 4.17 2.04 -22.54
C ALA A 73 4.35 2.28 -21.02
N GLU A 74 5.24 3.19 -20.64
CA GLU A 74 5.53 3.55 -19.25
C GLU A 74 4.35 4.29 -18.62
N GLU A 75 3.65 5.15 -19.39
CA GLU A 75 2.40 5.78 -18.95
C GLU A 75 1.31 4.75 -18.64
N ARG A 76 1.09 3.76 -19.54
CA ARG A 76 0.13 2.68 -19.32
C ARG A 76 0.50 1.81 -18.11
N TYR A 77 1.78 1.53 -17.92
CA TYR A 77 2.29 0.84 -16.75
C TYR A 77 1.99 1.60 -15.45
N ASN A 78 2.24 2.92 -15.44
CA ASN A 78 1.91 3.79 -14.31
C ASN A 78 0.40 3.90 -14.08
N GLU A 79 -0.41 3.91 -15.13
CA GLU A 79 -1.87 3.90 -15.01
C GLU A 79 -2.36 2.59 -14.35
N ALA A 80 -1.81 1.45 -14.75
CA ALA A 80 -2.08 0.16 -14.11
C ALA A 80 -1.62 0.14 -12.64
N HIS A 81 -0.47 0.75 -12.32
CA HIS A 81 -0.04 0.99 -10.94
C HIS A 81 -1.07 1.83 -10.17
N GLY A 82 -1.57 2.91 -10.77
CA GLY A 82 -2.61 3.77 -10.20
C GLY A 82 -3.94 3.06 -9.97
N ARG A 83 -4.33 2.13 -10.84
CA ARG A 83 -5.53 1.27 -10.64
C ARG A 83 -5.36 0.36 -9.43
N THR A 84 -4.21 -0.30 -9.31
CA THR A 84 -3.89 -1.15 -8.16
C THR A 84 -3.82 -0.33 -6.87
N ARG A 85 -3.28 0.90 -6.94
CA ARG A 85 -3.24 1.85 -5.83
C ARG A 85 -4.62 2.18 -5.28
N ARG A 86 -5.58 2.41 -6.16
CA ARG A 86 -6.97 2.70 -5.75
C ARG A 86 -7.59 1.57 -4.93
N VAL A 87 -7.20 0.31 -5.16
CA VAL A 87 -7.72 -0.84 -4.40
C VAL A 87 -7.29 -0.76 -2.93
N ILE A 88 -6.01 -0.54 -2.66
CA ILE A 88 -5.50 -0.46 -1.28
C ILE A 88 -6.01 0.79 -0.57
N GLU A 89 -6.09 1.94 -1.25
CA GLU A 89 -6.67 3.17 -0.70
C GLU A 89 -8.14 2.97 -0.32
N ARG A 90 -8.92 2.37 -1.22
CA ARG A 90 -10.32 2.03 -0.97
C ARG A 90 -10.46 1.04 0.19
N THR A 91 -9.55 0.08 0.33
CA THR A 91 -9.53 -0.85 1.46
C THR A 91 -9.30 -0.13 2.79
N PHE A 92 -8.42 0.88 2.83
CA PHE A 92 -8.24 1.71 4.02
C PHE A 92 -9.48 2.54 4.35
N VAL A 93 -10.15 3.12 3.34
CA VAL A 93 -11.41 3.83 3.53
C VAL A 93 -12.46 2.90 4.15
N PHE A 94 -12.62 1.68 3.61
CA PHE A 94 -13.56 0.70 4.15
C PHE A 94 -13.23 0.24 5.56
N LEU A 95 -11.95 0.04 5.88
CA LEU A 95 -11.54 -0.29 7.25
C LEU A 95 -11.92 0.81 8.22
N LYS A 96 -11.70 2.08 7.88
CA LYS A 96 -12.05 3.22 8.73
C LYS A 96 -13.56 3.43 8.85
N ALA A 97 -14.32 3.21 7.78
CA ALA A 97 -15.78 3.30 7.79
C ALA A 97 -16.41 2.18 8.64
N ARG A 98 -15.93 0.93 8.48
CA ARG A 98 -16.44 -0.24 9.20
C ARG A 98 -16.01 -0.26 10.66
N PHE A 99 -14.80 0.18 10.96
CA PHE A 99 -14.24 0.22 12.31
C PHE A 99 -13.93 1.66 12.69
N ARG A 100 -14.95 2.37 13.19
CA ARG A 100 -14.85 3.77 13.62
C ARG A 100 -13.76 4.02 14.67
N CYS A 101 -13.35 3.00 15.42
CA CYS A 101 -12.20 3.07 16.32
C CYS A 101 -10.86 3.34 15.61
N LEU A 102 -10.78 3.16 14.29
CA LEU A 102 -9.64 3.54 13.45
C LEU A 102 -9.80 4.94 12.82
N HIS A 103 -10.96 5.57 12.97
CA HIS A 103 -11.26 6.89 12.43
C HIS A 103 -10.88 7.99 13.43
N MET A 104 -10.19 9.03 12.97
CA MET A 104 -9.68 10.09 13.86
C MET A 104 -10.81 10.86 14.58
N THR A 105 -12.01 10.91 14.02
CA THR A 105 -13.16 11.60 14.65
C THR A 105 -13.68 10.90 15.91
N CYS A 106 -13.38 9.62 16.13
CA CYS A 106 -13.74 8.91 17.37
C CYS A 106 -12.61 8.92 18.42
N GLY A 107 -11.55 9.73 18.19
CA GLY A 107 -10.39 9.84 19.06
C GLY A 107 -9.26 8.89 18.68
N SER A 108 -8.02 9.33 18.94
CA SER A 108 -6.85 8.45 18.89
C SER A 108 -7.06 7.26 19.83
N LEU A 109 -6.68 6.05 19.42
CA LEU A 109 -6.75 4.87 20.28
C LEU A 109 -5.88 5.09 21.54
N PHE A 110 -6.51 5.42 22.68
CA PHE A 110 -5.85 5.61 23.97
C PHE A 110 -5.47 4.28 24.64
N TYR A 111 -4.81 3.41 23.89
CA TYR A 111 -4.31 2.13 24.39
C TYR A 111 -2.79 2.07 24.24
N SER A 112 -2.17 1.13 24.96
CA SER A 112 -0.74 0.85 24.75
C SER A 112 -0.46 0.50 23.28
N PRO A 113 0.71 0.86 22.72
CA PRO A 113 1.04 0.58 21.32
C PRO A 113 0.84 -0.89 20.95
N LYS A 114 1.17 -1.80 21.86
CA LYS A 114 0.95 -3.25 21.70
C LYS A 114 -0.52 -3.60 21.51
N LYS A 115 -1.42 -2.97 22.27
CA LYS A 115 -2.87 -3.19 22.16
C LYS A 115 -3.43 -2.57 20.89
N VAL A 116 -2.94 -1.38 20.50
CA VAL A 116 -3.29 -0.74 19.21
C VAL A 116 -2.92 -1.66 18.03
N CYS A 117 -1.72 -2.24 18.05
CA CYS A 117 -1.31 -3.22 17.03
C CYS A 117 -2.29 -4.39 16.93
N GLN A 118 -2.71 -4.94 18.08
CA GLN A 118 -3.68 -6.05 18.12
C GLN A 118 -5.06 -5.63 17.57
N ILE A 119 -5.53 -4.42 17.90
CA ILE A 119 -6.79 -3.88 17.38
C ILE A 119 -6.73 -3.76 15.86
N ILE A 120 -5.65 -3.19 15.31
CA ILE A 120 -5.48 -3.05 13.85
C ILE A 120 -5.51 -4.42 13.17
N VAL A 121 -4.76 -5.40 13.68
CA VAL A 121 -4.74 -6.76 13.13
C VAL A 121 -6.13 -7.40 13.20
N ALA A 122 -6.83 -7.26 14.34
CA ALA A 122 -8.19 -7.77 14.49
C ALA A 122 -9.16 -7.13 13.49
N CYS A 123 -9.08 -5.82 13.26
CA CYS A 123 -9.89 -5.12 12.25
C CYS A 123 -9.64 -5.66 10.84
N CYS A 124 -8.38 -5.90 10.47
CA CYS A 124 -8.05 -6.52 9.18
C CYS A 124 -8.63 -7.93 9.04
N MET A 125 -8.57 -8.76 10.09
CA MET A 125 -9.15 -10.11 10.09
C MET A 125 -10.67 -10.07 9.97
N LEU A 126 -11.32 -9.17 10.71
CA LEU A 126 -12.77 -8.99 10.67
C LEU A 126 -13.24 -8.43 9.33
N HIS A 127 -12.47 -7.54 8.70
CA HIS A 127 -12.73 -7.08 7.32
C HIS A 127 -12.72 -8.23 6.32
N ASN A 128 -11.70 -9.09 6.37
CA ASN A 128 -11.63 -10.28 5.52
C ASN A 128 -12.83 -11.22 5.76
N LEU A 129 -13.26 -11.39 7.02
CA LEU A 129 -14.43 -12.18 7.34
C LEU A 129 -15.72 -11.55 6.79
N ALA A 130 -15.85 -10.22 6.88
CA ALA A 130 -16.98 -9.48 6.34
C ALA A 130 -17.05 -9.61 4.81
N LEU A 131 -15.91 -9.54 4.11
CA LEU A 131 -15.82 -9.79 2.66
C LEU A 131 -16.30 -11.20 2.31
N ARG A 132 -15.82 -12.22 3.02
CA ARG A 132 -16.23 -13.61 2.79
C ARG A 132 -17.72 -13.86 3.01
N ARG A 133 -18.31 -13.14 3.98
CA ARG A 133 -19.73 -13.22 4.32
C ARG A 133 -20.60 -12.26 3.51
N GLN A 134 -20.02 -11.52 2.55
CA GLN A 134 -20.71 -10.52 1.73
C GLN A 134 -21.49 -9.50 2.56
N VAL A 135 -20.95 -9.12 3.74
CA VAL A 135 -21.59 -8.13 4.60
C VAL A 135 -21.56 -6.77 3.88
N PRO A 136 -22.73 -6.11 3.70
CA PRO A 136 -22.78 -4.83 3.00
C PRO A 136 -21.86 -3.80 3.66
N PHE A 137 -21.30 -2.92 2.84
CA PHE A 137 -20.57 -1.77 3.33
C PHE A 137 -21.58 -0.75 3.85
N LEU A 138 -21.37 -0.24 5.05
CA LEU A 138 -22.10 0.92 5.53
C LEU A 138 -21.58 2.11 4.72
N GLN A 139 -22.37 2.57 3.75
CA GLN A 139 -22.05 3.75 2.99
C GLN A 139 -22.30 4.97 3.88
N GLU A 140 -21.24 5.72 4.16
CA GLU A 140 -21.35 7.02 4.80
C GLU A 140 -21.67 8.05 3.70
N ASP A 141 -22.96 8.30 3.45
CA ASP A 141 -23.42 9.44 2.65
C ASP A 141 -23.32 10.74 3.47
N GLY A 142 -22.11 11.07 3.91
CA GLY A 142 -21.79 12.33 4.60
C GLY A 142 -20.96 13.25 3.70
N PRO A 143 -21.06 14.59 3.84
CA PRO A 143 -20.36 15.55 2.98
C PRO A 143 -18.83 15.55 3.15
N ASP A 144 -18.28 14.62 3.94
CA ASP A 144 -16.85 14.44 4.22
C ASP A 144 -16.22 13.29 3.41
N GLY A 145 -16.89 12.86 2.33
CA GLY A 145 -16.40 11.90 1.33
C GLY A 145 -15.20 12.37 0.50
N GLY A 146 -14.45 13.35 1.02
CA GLY A 146 -13.40 14.07 0.33
C GLY A 146 -12.24 14.45 1.23
N VAL A 147 -11.81 13.60 2.16
CA VAL A 147 -10.44 13.74 2.71
C VAL A 147 -9.44 13.03 1.78
N VAL A 148 -9.32 13.55 0.56
CA VAL A 148 -7.98 13.73 0.01
C VAL A 148 -7.31 14.74 0.94
N ALA A 149 -6.68 14.24 2.01
CA ALA A 149 -5.89 15.09 2.88
C ALA A 149 -4.86 15.77 1.98
N ALA A 150 -5.09 17.06 1.70
CA ALA A 150 -4.04 17.96 1.26
C ALA A 150 -2.98 17.89 2.36
N VAL A 151 -1.83 17.31 2.03
CA VAL A 151 -0.70 17.23 2.94
C VAL A 151 0.18 18.43 2.62
N GLU A 152 0.29 19.32 3.60
CA GLU A 152 1.17 20.49 3.54
C GLU A 152 2.63 20.07 3.27
N PRO A 153 3.40 20.90 2.54
CA PRO A 153 4.77 20.59 2.21
C PRO A 153 5.63 20.68 3.47
N VAL A 154 6.33 19.59 3.79
CA VAL A 154 7.42 19.61 4.76
C VAL A 154 8.70 19.49 3.97
N ASP A 155 9.46 20.57 3.95
CA ASP A 155 10.81 20.63 3.37
C ASP A 155 11.75 19.69 4.13
N SER A 156 12.45 18.79 3.43
CA SER A 156 13.88 18.54 3.63
C SER A 156 14.45 17.46 2.70
N GLU A 157 15.46 17.92 1.97
CA GLU A 157 16.72 17.26 1.60
C GLU A 157 16.66 15.94 0.80
N ASP A 158 16.93 16.11 -0.50
CA ASP A 158 17.14 15.08 -1.50
C ASP A 158 18.36 14.20 -1.16
N GLU A 159 18.12 12.93 -0.81
CA GLU A 159 19.13 11.87 -0.91
C GLU A 159 18.84 11.00 -2.15
N GLU A 160 19.84 10.96 -3.05
CA GLU A 160 19.87 10.19 -4.29
C GLU A 160 19.74 8.69 -3.98
N ALA A 161 18.64 8.07 -4.42
CA ALA A 161 18.46 6.62 -4.31
C ALA A 161 19.24 5.91 -5.42
N GLU A 162 20.16 5.04 -5.02
CA GLU A 162 20.96 4.18 -5.90
C GLU A 162 20.09 3.46 -6.95
N GLU A 163 20.47 3.63 -8.22
CA GLU A 163 19.86 2.95 -9.37
C GLU A 163 20.28 1.48 -9.37
N GLU A 164 19.53 0.62 -8.68
CA GLU A 164 19.70 -0.83 -8.82
C GLU A 164 18.45 -1.52 -9.44
N ASP A 165 18.76 -2.27 -10.51
CA ASP A 165 17.96 -3.26 -11.24
C ASP A 165 16.71 -2.73 -11.99
N THR A 166 16.93 -1.85 -12.98
CA THR A 166 15.88 -1.36 -13.90
C THR A 166 15.46 -2.38 -14.96
N ASP A 167 16.29 -3.40 -15.23
CA ASP A 167 16.12 -4.32 -16.37
C ASP A 167 14.84 -5.16 -16.29
N ASN A 168 14.47 -5.60 -15.09
CA ASN A 168 13.26 -6.37 -14.91
C ASN A 168 11.98 -5.54 -15.15
N ARG A 169 11.98 -4.28 -14.70
CA ARG A 169 10.83 -3.39 -14.92
C ARG A 169 10.66 -3.07 -16.40
N ASP A 170 11.75 -2.77 -17.09
CA ASP A 170 11.71 -2.44 -18.51
C ASP A 170 11.28 -3.64 -19.37
N SER A 171 11.70 -4.85 -18.99
CA SER A 171 11.24 -6.11 -19.60
C SER A 171 9.73 -6.31 -19.43
N VAL A 172 9.19 -6.08 -18.22
CA VAL A 172 7.75 -6.17 -17.94
C VAL A 172 6.97 -5.12 -18.72
N ILE A 173 7.48 -3.88 -18.81
CA ILE A 173 6.84 -2.79 -19.55
C ILE A 173 6.76 -3.16 -21.04
N GLN A 174 7.86 -3.60 -21.66
CA GLN A 174 7.87 -3.98 -23.06
C GLN A 174 7.00 -5.21 -23.37
N GLN A 175 6.94 -6.19 -22.46
CA GLN A 175 6.19 -7.42 -22.67
C GLN A 175 4.68 -7.23 -22.56
N TYR A 176 4.20 -6.42 -21.61
CA TYR A 176 2.77 -6.33 -21.27
C TYR A 176 2.11 -5.00 -21.65
N PHE A 177 2.88 -3.93 -21.88
CA PHE A 177 2.37 -2.59 -22.15
C PHE A 177 2.91 -2.08 -23.49
N GLN A 178 2.24 -2.45 -24.59
CA GLN A 178 2.47 -1.87 -25.93
C GLN A 178 1.73 -0.55 -26.11
#